data_AF-A0AAV3H7E6-F1
#
_entry.id   AF-A0AAV3H7E6-F1
#
_cell.length_a   1.000
_cell.length_b   1.000
_cell.length_c   1.000
_cell.angle_alpha   90.00
_cell.angle_beta   90.00
_cell.angle_gamma   90.00
#
_symmetry.space_group_name_H-M   'P 1'
#
loop_
_entity.id
_entity.type
_entity.pdbx_description
1 polymer ?
#
loop_
_entity_poly.entity_id
_entity_poly.type
_entity_poly.pdbx_seq_one_letter_code
_entity_poly.pdbx_strand_id
1 'polypeptide(L)' 'MGAYQAGVVKALAECGTQISMVSGTSIGAFNGAIIAASPDLSEAAVRLEALWEHLGNNQVLSVNRLVYFSLLKKLFQA' A
#
# COMPACT_ATOMS: atom_id res chain seq x y z
N MET A 1 -1.89 7.36 -1.27
CA MET A 1 -2.23 6.53 -2.46
C MET A 1 -2.47 5.07 -2.12
N GLY A 2 -1.63 4.41 -1.31
CA GLY A 2 -1.82 2.98 -0.97
C GLY A 2 -3.14 2.66 -0.27
N ALA A 3 -3.40 3.28 0.89
CA ALA A 3 -4.62 3.07 1.68
C ALA A 3 -5.91 3.45 0.94
N TYR A 4 -5.85 4.40 0.01
CA TYR A 4 -7.00 4.79 -0.82
C TYR A 4 -7.57 3.60 -1.62
N GLN A 5 -6.71 2.68 -2.05
CA GLN A 5 -7.13 1.53 -2.85
C GLN A 5 -8.01 0.55 -2.05
N ALA A 6 -7.93 0.54 -0.71
CA ALA A 6 -8.85 -0.24 0.12
C ALA A 6 -10.32 0.20 -0.08
N GLY A 7 -10.55 1.51 -0.12
CA GLY A 7 -11.89 2.07 -0.39
C GLY A 7 -12.36 1.81 -1.83
N VAL A 8 -11.45 1.86 -2.81
CA VAL A 8 -11.79 1.51 -4.21
C VAL A 8 -12.22 0.05 -4.32
N VAL A 9 -11.47 -0.87 -3.71
CA VAL A 9 -11.79 -2.31 -3.74
C VAL A 9 -13.12 -2.57 -3.01
N LYS A 10 -13.36 -1.90 -1.88
CA LYS A 10 -14.64 -1.97 -1.16
C LYS A 10 -15.81 -1.55 -2.05
N ALA A 11 -15.70 -0.40 -2.73
CA ALA A 11 -16.75 0.07 -3.63
C ALA A 11 -16.99 -0.90 -4.81
N LEU A 12 -15.93 -1.47 -5.38
CA LEU A 12 -16.05 -2.47 -6.44
C LEU A 12 -16.76 -3.75 -5.97
N ALA A 13 -16.48 -4.17 -4.73
CA ALA A 13 -17.15 -5.30 -4.08
C ALA A 13 -18.64 -5.02 -3.86
N GLU A 14 -18.99 -3.83 -3.35
CA GLU A 14 -20.37 -3.38 -3.14
C GLU A 14 -21.16 -3.30 -4.45
N CYS A 15 -20.49 -2.97 -5.57
CA CYS A 15 -21.09 -3.00 -6.90
C CYS A 15 -21.19 -4.41 -7.52
N GLY A 16 -20.69 -5.47 -6.86
CA GLY A 16 -20.68 -6.83 -7.41
C GLY A 16 -19.74 -7.01 -8.61
N THR A 17 -18.68 -6.20 -8.70
CA THR A 17 -17.73 -6.25 -9.83
C THR A 17 -16.91 -7.53 -9.78
N GLN A 18 -16.79 -8.21 -10.91
CA GLN A 18 -15.92 -9.38 -11.06
C GLN A 18 -14.59 -8.96 -11.72
N ILE A 19 -13.46 -9.38 -11.15
CA ILE A 19 -12.14 -9.07 -11.68
C ILE A 19 -11.38 -10.36 -11.97
N SER A 20 -10.95 -10.53 -13.22
CA SER A 20 -10.23 -11.73 -13.66
C SER A 20 -8.71 -11.59 -13.55
N MET A 21 -8.20 -10.36 -13.51
CA MET A 21 -6.77 -10.05 -13.48
C MET A 21 -6.50 -8.77 -12.69
N VAL A 22 -5.34 -8.72 -12.03
CA VAL A 22 -4.85 -7.53 -11.33
C VAL A 22 -3.42 -7.25 -11.75
N SER A 23 -3.09 -5.97 -11.91
CA SER A 23 -1.74 -5.50 -12.18
C SER A 23 -1.40 -4.34 -11.24
N GLY A 24 -0.12 -4.15 -10.96
CA GLY A 24 0.32 -3.07 -10.09
C GLY A 24 1.83 -2.90 -10.11
N THR A 25 2.27 -1.69 -9.73
CA THR A 25 3.68 -1.32 -9.62
C THR A 25 3.94 -0.71 -8.25
N SER A 26 5.07 -1.03 -7.63
CA SER A 26 5.44 -0.54 -6.29
C SER A 26 4.35 -0.82 -5.25
N ILE A 27 3.79 0.20 -4.58
CA ILE A 27 2.67 0.03 -3.63
C ILE A 27 1.44 -0.62 -4.30
N GLY A 28 1.20 -0.34 -5.58
CA GLY A 28 0.12 -0.97 -6.34
C GLY A 28 0.36 -2.47 -6.56
N ALA A 29 1.61 -2.90 -6.71
CA ALA A 29 1.95 -4.32 -6.81
C ALA A 29 1.66 -5.04 -5.49
N PHE A 30 1.99 -4.39 -4.37
CA PHE A 30 1.71 -4.92 -3.04
C PHE A 30 0.21 -5.07 -2.77
N ASN A 31 -0.58 -4.03 -3.05
CA ASN A 31 -2.04 -4.11 -2.97
C ASN A 31 -2.60 -5.16 -3.95
N GLY A 32 -2.07 -5.21 -5.17
CA GLY A 32 -2.47 -6.18 -6.19
C GLY A 32 -2.24 -7.63 -5.77
N ALA A 33 -1.14 -7.92 -5.07
CA ALA A 33 -0.86 -9.24 -4.52
C ALA A 33 -1.91 -9.64 -3.46
N ILE A 34 -2.33 -8.71 -2.60
CA ILE A 34 -3.40 -8.98 -1.60
C ILE A 34 -4.73 -9.24 -2.29
N ILE A 35 -5.08 -8.47 -3.31
CA ILE A 35 -6.31 -8.67 -4.09
C ILE A 35 -6.28 -10.05 -4.77
N ALA A 36 -5.18 -10.40 -5.44
CA ALA A 36 -5.04 -11.70 -6.12
C ALA A 36 -5.07 -12.90 -5.17
N ALA A 37 -4.57 -12.73 -3.94
CA ALA A 37 -4.54 -13.79 -2.93
C ALA A 37 -5.84 -13.91 -2.12
N SER A 38 -6.81 -13.04 -2.37
CA SER A 38 -8.10 -13.05 -1.70
C SER A 38 -9.13 -13.85 -2.52
N PRO A 39 -10.07 -14.55 -1.87
CA PRO A 39 -11.10 -15.33 -2.57
C PRO A 39 -12.05 -14.46 -3.39
N ASP A 40 -12.33 -13.24 -2.93
CA ASP A 40 -13.17 -12.26 -3.61
C ASP A 40 -12.79 -10.82 -3.19
N LEU A 41 -13.45 -9.83 -3.80
CA LEU A 41 -13.19 -8.41 -3.52
C LEU A 41 -13.65 -7.95 -2.14
N SER A 42 -14.66 -8.59 -1.56
CA SER A 42 -15.16 -8.23 -0.23
C SER A 42 -14.10 -8.55 0.81
N GLU A 43 -13.53 -9.76 0.74
CA GLU A 43 -12.42 -10.17 1.61
C GLU A 43 -11.14 -9.37 1.30
N ALA A 44 -10.85 -9.08 0.03
CA ALA A 44 -9.72 -8.24 -0.36
C ALA A 44 -9.80 -6.83 0.26
N ALA A 45 -10.99 -6.22 0.28
CA ALA A 45 -11.22 -4.89 0.86
C ALA A 45 -10.91 -4.90 2.36
N VAL A 46 -11.43 -5.88 3.10
CA VAL A 46 -11.20 -6.02 4.55
C VAL A 46 -9.71 -6.21 4.84
N ARG A 47 -9.03 -7.07 4.08
CA ARG A 47 -7.59 -7.32 4.26
C ARG A 47 -6.73 -6.09 3.96
N LEU A 48 -7.05 -5.36 2.90
CA LEU A 48 -6.36 -4.12 2.57
C LEU A 48 -6.57 -3.07 3.67
N GLU A 49 -7.80 -2.89 4.15
CA GLU A 49 -8.10 -1.95 5.23
C GLU A 49 -7.31 -2.29 6.50
N ALA A 50 -7.37 -3.53 6.97
CA ALA A 50 -6.65 -3.98 8.15
C ALA A 50 -5.13 -3.81 7.99
N LEU A 51 -4.58 -4.12 6.82
CA LEU A 51 -3.17 -3.94 6.54
C LEU A 51 -2.78 -2.46 6.57
N TRP A 52 -3.52 -1.58 5.92
CA TRP A 52 -3.20 -0.16 5.88
C TRP A 52 -3.39 0.51 7.25
N GLU A 53 -4.37 0.09 8.04
CA GLU A 53 -4.51 0.52 9.43
C GLU A 53 -3.31 0.08 10.27
N HIS A 54 -2.86 -1.18 10.12
CA HIS A 54 -1.66 -1.66 10.78
C HIS A 54 -0.43 -0.84 10.36
N LEU A 55 -0.19 -0.63 9.06
CA LEU A 55 0.95 0.16 8.59
C LEU A 55 0.88 1.62 9.04
N GLY A 56 -0.31 2.20 9.11
CA GLY A 56 -0.51 3.58 9.58
C GLY A 56 -0.21 3.76 11.07
N ASN A 57 -0.44 2.72 11.86
CA ASN A 57 -0.20 2.72 13.30
C ASN A 57 1.21 2.25 13.69
N ASN A 58 2.03 1.81 12.73
CA ASN A 58 3.38 1.29 12.98
C ASN A 58 4.46 2.09 12.23
N GLN A 59 5.62 2.26 12.86
CA GLN A 59 6.79 2.81 12.17
C GLN A 59 7.47 1.72 11.32
N VAL A 60 6.98 1.54 10.10
CA VAL A 60 7.54 0.57 9.15
C VAL A 60 8.70 1.17 8.35
N LEU A 61 8.66 2.49 8.15
CA LEU A 61 9.75 3.27 7.57
C LEU A 61 10.30 4.22 8.63
N SER A 62 11.60 4.12 8.88
CA SER A 62 12.30 5.01 9.80
C SER A 62 13.41 5.78 9.08
N VAL A 63 13.49 7.08 9.34
CA VAL A 63 14.55 7.92 8.80
C VAL A 63 15.80 7.74 9.66
N ASN A 64 16.87 7.24 9.06
CA ASN A 64 18.19 7.30 9.69
C ASN A 64 18.72 8.74 9.59
N ARG A 65 18.51 9.52 10.65
CA ARG A 65 18.90 10.93 10.73
C ARG A 65 20.38 11.15 10.48
N LEU A 66 21.26 10.26 10.98
CA LEU A 66 22.70 10.40 10.80
C LEU A 66 23.09 10.27 9.33
N VAL A 67 22.53 9.27 8.63
CA VAL A 67 22.75 9.09 7.19
C VAL A 67 22.21 10.30 6.44
N TYR A 68 20.99 10.75 6.75
CA TYR A 68 20.39 11.92 6.10
C TYR A 68 21.24 13.19 6.25
N PHE A 69 21.72 13.49 7.46
CA PHE A 69 22.62 14.63 7.69
C PHE A 69 23.95 14.49 6.95
N SER A 70 24.50 13.27 6.88
CA SER A 70 25.74 13.02 6.14
C SER A 70 25.58 13.29 4.63
N LEU A 71 24.43 12.92 4.07
CA LEU A 71 24.09 13.15 2.66
C LEU A 71 23.86 14.63 2.39
N LEU A 72 23.13 15.34 3.27
CA LEU A 72 22.92 16.78 3.13
C LEU A 72 24.25 17.55 3.16
N LYS A 73 25.17 17.23 4.08
CA LYS A 73 26.49 17.87 4.13
C LYS A 73 27.27 17.69 2.83
N LYS A 74 27.21 16.50 2.22
CA LYS A 74 27.87 16.24 0.92
C LYS A 74 27.28 17.07 -0.21
N LEU A 75 25.97 17.29 -0.21
CA LEU A 75 25.28 18.10 -1.21
C LEU A 75 25.63 19.59 -1.15
N PHE A 76 25.88 20.15 0.03
CA PHE A 76 26.28 21.56 0.21
C PHE A 76 27.80 21.80 0.16
N GLN A 77 28.60 20.74 0.04
CA GLN A 77 30.05 20.82 -0.15
C GLN A 77 30.47 20.64 -1.62
N ALA A 78 29.52 20.34 -2.52
CA ALA A 78 29.68 20.33 -3.97
C ALA A 78 29.25 21.69 -4.56
#